data_AF-A0A2H3TMT3-F1
#
_entry.id   AF-A0A2H3TMT3-F1
#
_cell.length_a   1.000
_cell.length_b   1.000
_cell.length_c   1.000
_cell.angle_alpha   90.00
_cell.angle_beta   90.00
_cell.angle_gamma   90.00
#
_symmetry.space_group_name_H-M   'P 1'
#
loop_
_entity.id
_entity.type
_entity.pdbx_description
1 polymer ?
#
loop_
_entity_poly.entity_id
_entity_poly.type
_entity_poly.pdbx_seq_one_letter_code
_entity_poly.pdbx_strand_id
1 'polypeptide(L)'
;MTGMVTSSYVDSLSENAKELLTVNMEWTNTYYDRNAGYLYDFSGAGALGHENRSSARYAFGLLARNNGKDVTEAEKIIESIIHGHTYQIHSKEPIAGSDAYRDIDNYWDPDWRDFTGTTLIMALEEFPKLISKSVQQLLLESLHNATKGDEYRFGNLDPNKDNLYPAHSNPISEEKCPAWN
;
A
#
# COMPACT_ATOMS: atom_id res chain seq x y z
N MET A 1 20.74 15.17 25.72
CA MET A 1 19.64 14.20 25.62
C MET A 1 20.10 13.10 24.68
N THR A 2 20.51 11.96 25.23
CA THR A 2 20.89 10.77 24.45
C THR A 2 19.61 10.10 23.98
N GLY A 3 19.24 10.31 22.71
CA GLY A 3 18.18 9.56 22.08
C GLY A 3 18.54 8.08 22.11
N MET A 4 17.66 7.26 22.65
CA MET A 4 17.81 5.81 22.66
C MET A 4 17.83 5.35 21.20
N VAL A 5 18.99 4.90 20.71
CA VAL A 5 19.10 4.31 19.38
C VAL A 5 18.32 3.00 19.45
N THR A 6 17.11 2.98 18.89
CA THR A 6 16.35 1.74 18.70
C THR A 6 17.16 0.86 17.76
N SER A 7 17.59 -0.31 18.25
CA SER A 7 18.30 -1.30 17.44
C SER A 7 17.45 -1.68 16.22
N SER A 8 18.11 -1.85 15.08
CA SER A 8 17.46 -2.27 13.84
C SER A 8 16.92 -3.69 14.00
N TYR A 9 15.71 -3.97 13.48
CA TYR A 9 15.18 -5.33 13.45
C TYR A 9 16.10 -6.27 12.64
N VAL A 10 16.80 -5.72 11.65
CA VAL A 10 17.80 -6.41 10.83
C VAL A 10 18.88 -7.09 11.67
N ASP A 11 19.26 -6.52 12.82
CA ASP A 11 20.30 -7.08 13.67
C ASP A 11 19.85 -8.33 14.45
N SER A 12 18.53 -8.57 14.52
CA SER A 12 17.97 -9.77 15.14
C SER A 12 17.81 -10.96 14.18
N LEU A 13 18.01 -10.74 12.87
CA LEU A 13 17.85 -11.76 11.85
C LEU A 13 19.05 -12.72 11.80
N SER A 14 18.81 -13.94 11.31
CA SER A 14 19.89 -14.85 10.95
C SER A 14 20.74 -14.27 9.81
N GLU A 15 21.99 -14.70 9.67
CA GLU A 15 22.91 -14.19 8.64
C GLU A 15 22.30 -14.21 7.23
N ASN A 16 21.71 -15.35 6.83
CA ASN A 16 21.08 -15.48 5.51
C ASN A 16 19.87 -14.54 5.33
N ALA A 17 19.07 -14.33 6.38
CA ALA A 17 17.91 -13.44 6.33
C ALA A 17 18.34 -11.97 6.30
N LYS A 18 19.39 -11.62 7.04
CA LYS A 18 20.02 -10.30 7.02
C LYS A 18 20.59 -9.97 5.65
N GLU A 19 21.31 -10.92 5.04
CA GLU A 19 21.85 -10.76 3.68
C GLU A 19 20.73 -10.56 2.66
N LEU A 20 19.70 -11.42 2.67
CA LEU A 20 18.57 -11.31 1.74
C LEU A 20 17.86 -9.96 1.85
N LEU A 21 17.59 -9.51 3.08
CA LEU A 21 16.96 -8.21 3.30
C LEU A 21 17.87 -7.07 2.85
N THR A 22 19.17 -7.14 3.14
CA THR A 22 20.15 -6.11 2.75
C THR A 22 20.20 -5.97 1.23
N VAL A 23 20.38 -7.08 0.49
CA VAL A 23 20.44 -7.08 -0.97
C VAL A 23 19.12 -6.60 -1.59
N ASN A 24 17.98 -7.05 -1.06
CA ASN A 24 16.68 -6.59 -1.53
C ASN A 24 16.50 -5.07 -1.32
N MET A 25 16.91 -4.55 -0.17
CA MET A 25 16.85 -3.12 0.12
C MET A 25 17.78 -2.31 -0.77
N GLU A 26 19.01 -2.78 -1.03
CA GLU A 26 19.93 -2.13 -1.95
C GLU A 26 19.38 -2.06 -3.37
N TRP A 27 18.78 -3.14 -3.85
CA TRP A 27 18.16 -3.17 -5.17
C TRP A 27 16.94 -2.24 -5.26
N THR A 28 16.01 -2.33 -4.31
CA THR A 28 14.80 -1.49 -4.30
C THR A 28 15.10 0.00 -4.10
N ASN A 29 16.17 0.37 -3.38
CA ASN A 29 16.63 1.75 -3.28
C ASN A 29 16.86 2.40 -4.67
N THR A 30 17.24 1.63 -5.68
CA THR A 30 17.50 2.14 -7.04
C THR A 30 16.23 2.53 -7.81
N TYR A 31 15.07 2.03 -7.38
CA TYR A 31 13.77 2.31 -7.97
C TYR A 31 12.96 3.35 -7.18
N TYR A 32 13.49 3.82 -6.04
CA TYR A 32 12.76 4.73 -5.16
C TYR A 32 12.76 6.18 -5.67
N ASP A 33 11.58 6.65 -6.07
CA ASP A 33 11.30 8.05 -6.33
C ASP A 33 11.03 8.78 -5.00
N ARG A 34 12.10 9.35 -4.44
CA ARG A 34 12.05 10.14 -3.20
C ARG A 34 11.10 11.33 -3.28
N ASN A 35 10.86 11.89 -4.47
CA ASN A 35 9.98 13.05 -4.60
C ASN A 35 8.53 12.61 -4.49
N ALA A 36 8.16 11.55 -5.20
CA ALA A 36 6.82 10.99 -5.18
C ALA A 36 6.48 10.21 -3.89
N GLY A 37 7.48 9.61 -3.26
CA GLY A 37 7.25 8.68 -2.14
C GLY A 37 6.74 7.32 -2.62
N TYR A 38 7.29 6.81 -3.72
CA TYR A 38 6.93 5.52 -4.32
C TYR A 38 8.13 4.85 -4.99
N LEU A 39 8.07 3.54 -5.15
CA LEU A 39 8.90 2.83 -6.12
C LEU A 39 8.30 2.98 -7.53
N TYR A 40 9.18 3.12 -8.53
CA TYR A 40 8.81 2.89 -9.92
C TYR A 40 8.49 1.40 -10.13
N ASP A 41 7.55 1.12 -11.04
CA ASP A 41 7.25 -0.23 -11.50
C ASP A 41 8.50 -0.89 -12.10
N PHE A 42 8.81 -2.09 -11.61
CA PHE A 42 9.95 -2.89 -12.05
C PHE A 42 9.82 -3.43 -13.47
N SER A 43 8.58 -3.58 -13.97
CA SER A 43 8.31 -4.19 -15.27
C SER A 43 8.72 -3.31 -16.45
N GLY A 44 8.82 -1.99 -16.25
CA GLY A 44 9.06 -1.01 -17.30
C GLY A 44 7.92 -0.89 -18.32
N ALA A 45 6.78 -1.57 -18.11
CA ALA A 45 5.66 -1.60 -19.05
C ALA A 45 4.85 -0.29 -19.08
N GLY A 46 4.91 0.51 -18.00
CA GLY A 46 4.37 1.87 -17.94
C GLY A 46 5.49 2.91 -17.93
N ALA A 47 5.40 3.94 -18.76
CA ALA A 47 6.36 5.05 -18.79
C ALA A 47 6.51 5.72 -17.40
N LEU A 48 7.53 5.32 -16.63
CA LEU A 48 7.81 5.82 -15.28
C LEU A 48 6.60 5.74 -14.33
N GLY A 49 5.81 4.67 -14.42
CA GLY A 49 4.69 4.43 -13.50
C GLY A 49 5.19 4.10 -12.10
N HIS A 50 4.48 4.59 -11.07
CA HIS A 50 4.64 4.16 -9.68
C HIS A 50 3.63 3.07 -9.36
N GLU A 51 4.01 2.10 -8.53
CA GLU A 51 3.11 1.03 -8.10
C GLU A 51 3.05 0.89 -6.56
N ASN A 52 1.91 0.45 -6.05
CA ASN A 52 1.63 0.48 -4.60
C ASN A 52 2.21 -0.70 -3.80
N ARG A 53 2.33 -1.89 -4.39
CA ARG A 53 2.59 -3.14 -3.67
C ARG A 53 4.04 -3.28 -3.28
N SER A 54 4.97 -3.06 -4.20
CA SER A 54 6.40 -3.07 -3.89
C SER A 54 6.76 -1.83 -3.08
N SER A 55 6.12 -0.69 -3.32
CA SER A 55 6.23 0.49 -2.44
C SER A 55 5.89 0.16 -0.98
N ALA A 56 4.77 -0.51 -0.71
CA ALA A 56 4.43 -0.94 0.65
C ALA A 56 5.47 -1.90 1.25
N ARG A 57 5.95 -2.88 0.48
CA ARG A 57 7.02 -3.80 0.92
C ARG A 57 8.31 -3.07 1.23
N TYR A 58 8.64 -2.05 0.45
CA TYR A 58 9.81 -1.23 0.67
C TYR A 58 9.65 -0.36 1.93
N ALA A 59 8.48 0.22 2.17
CA ALA A 59 8.20 0.92 3.44
C ALA A 59 8.37 -0.02 4.66
N PHE A 60 7.88 -1.26 4.57
CA PHE A 60 8.13 -2.27 5.60
C PHE A 60 9.62 -2.55 5.80
N GLY A 61 10.38 -2.71 4.71
CA GLY A 61 11.83 -2.91 4.75
C GLY A 61 12.59 -1.71 5.33
N LEU A 62 12.15 -0.48 5.07
CA LEU A 62 12.68 0.74 5.68
C LEU A 62 12.44 0.73 7.19
N LEU A 63 11.25 0.40 7.66
CA LEU A 63 10.95 0.27 9.09
C LEU A 63 11.79 -0.81 9.76
N ALA A 64 11.96 -1.96 9.11
CA ALA A 64 12.81 -3.03 9.59
C ALA A 64 14.29 -2.58 9.69
N ARG A 65 14.79 -1.85 8.68
CA ARG A 65 16.16 -1.33 8.63
C ARG A 65 16.41 -0.23 9.65
N ASN A 66 15.42 0.66 9.86
CA ASN A 66 15.44 1.73 10.85
C ASN A 66 16.76 2.53 10.89
N ASN A 67 17.25 2.98 9.73
CA ASN A 67 18.49 3.74 9.64
C ASN A 67 18.26 5.14 9.05
N GLY A 68 18.85 6.16 9.66
CA GLY A 68 18.80 7.53 9.15
C GLY A 68 17.37 8.04 8.93
N LYS A 69 16.97 8.22 7.67
CA LYS A 69 15.65 8.74 7.27
C LYS A 69 14.61 7.65 6.99
N ASP A 70 14.95 6.38 7.20
CA ASP A 70 14.10 5.26 6.78
C ASP A 70 12.67 5.36 7.33
N VAL A 71 12.49 5.69 8.62
CA VAL A 71 11.17 5.83 9.22
C VAL A 71 10.36 6.94 8.55
N THR A 72 10.96 8.11 8.34
CA THR A 72 10.29 9.24 7.69
C THR A 72 9.91 8.95 6.25
N GLU A 73 10.77 8.26 5.50
CA GLU A 73 10.47 7.85 4.12
C GLU A 73 9.41 6.74 4.08
N ALA A 74 9.42 5.81 5.04
CA ALA A 74 8.39 4.78 5.16
C ALA A 74 7.01 5.40 5.43
N GLU A 75 6.92 6.35 6.37
CA GLU A 75 5.68 7.07 6.65
C GLU A 75 5.20 7.85 5.42
N LYS A 76 6.10 8.52 4.70
CA LYS A 76 5.76 9.19 3.45
C LYS A 76 5.14 8.23 2.43
N ILE A 77 5.72 7.05 2.24
CA ILE A 77 5.18 6.04 1.33
C ILE A 77 3.80 5.58 1.79
N ILE A 78 3.62 5.30 3.09
CA ILE A 78 2.34 4.87 3.65
C ILE A 78 1.26 5.93 3.43
N GLU A 79 1.54 7.19 3.77
CA GLU A 79 0.62 8.30 3.54
C GLU A 79 0.29 8.48 2.06
N SER A 80 1.30 8.38 1.19
CA SER A 80 1.09 8.43 -0.26
C SER A 80 0.15 7.31 -0.72
N ILE A 81 0.38 6.05 -0.33
CA ILE A 81 -0.47 4.91 -0.70
C ILE A 81 -1.92 5.11 -0.24
N ILE A 82 -2.13 5.65 0.96
CA ILE A 82 -3.46 5.89 1.51
C ILE A 82 -4.15 7.05 0.77
N HIS A 83 -3.44 8.16 0.54
CA HIS A 83 -4.00 9.38 -0.06
C HIS A 83 -4.13 9.33 -1.60
N GLY A 84 -3.30 8.55 -2.29
CA GLY A 84 -3.24 8.46 -3.75
C GLY A 84 -4.42 7.77 -4.42
N HIS A 85 -5.55 7.63 -3.71
CA HIS A 85 -6.65 6.68 -3.98
C HIS A 85 -6.17 5.24 -3.87
N THR A 86 -6.17 4.78 -2.62
CA THR A 86 -6.26 3.38 -2.17
C THR A 86 -6.17 2.34 -3.29
N TYR A 87 -4.94 1.83 -3.43
CA TYR A 87 -4.65 0.54 -4.05
C TYR A 87 -4.95 0.36 -5.55
N GLN A 88 -4.91 1.45 -6.30
CA GLN A 88 -4.75 1.37 -7.76
C GLN A 88 -3.44 0.67 -8.12
N ILE A 89 -3.37 -0.02 -9.26
CA ILE A 89 -2.12 -0.61 -9.75
C ILE A 89 -1.13 0.52 -10.08
N HIS A 90 -1.64 1.66 -10.59
CA HIS A 90 -0.87 2.88 -10.89
C HIS A 90 -1.43 4.15 -10.24
N SER A 91 -0.57 5.09 -9.85
CA SER A 91 -0.96 6.38 -9.21
C SER A 91 -1.79 7.34 -10.11
N LYS A 92 -2.15 6.93 -11.32
CA LYS A 92 -2.89 7.72 -12.32
C LYS A 92 -4.08 6.96 -12.92
N GLU A 93 -4.67 6.03 -12.19
CA GLU A 93 -5.86 5.35 -12.70
C GLU A 93 -7.10 6.25 -12.68
N PRO A 94 -8.07 5.99 -13.58
CA PRO A 94 -9.30 6.75 -13.63
C PRO A 94 -10.05 6.73 -12.30
N ILE A 95 -10.68 7.85 -11.97
CA ILE A 95 -11.53 7.97 -10.78
C ILE A 95 -12.69 6.96 -10.89
N ALA A 96 -12.94 6.23 -9.81
CA ALA A 96 -14.05 5.30 -9.69
C ALA A 96 -15.38 5.99 -10.06
N GLY A 97 -16.12 5.40 -10.99
CA GLY A 97 -17.40 5.94 -11.50
C GLY A 97 -17.30 6.90 -12.69
N SER A 98 -16.10 7.14 -13.25
CA SER A 98 -15.95 7.84 -14.53
C SER A 98 -16.22 6.92 -15.73
N ASP A 99 -16.56 7.48 -16.90
CA ASP A 99 -16.76 6.70 -18.14
C ASP A 99 -15.49 5.94 -18.58
N ALA A 100 -14.32 6.37 -18.11
CA ALA A 100 -13.03 5.70 -18.31
C ALA A 100 -12.88 4.42 -17.46
N TYR A 101 -13.80 4.16 -16.54
CA TYR A 101 -13.82 3.00 -15.63
C TYR A 101 -14.53 1.77 -16.26
N ARG A 102 -14.73 1.76 -17.59
CA ARG A 102 -15.54 0.75 -18.31
C ARG A 102 -14.87 -0.61 -18.53
N ASP A 103 -13.54 -0.69 -18.40
CA ASP A 103 -12.77 -1.95 -18.54
C ASP A 103 -12.10 -2.31 -17.22
N ILE A 104 -12.91 -2.62 -16.20
CA ILE A 104 -12.45 -2.88 -14.82
C ILE A 104 -11.38 -3.98 -14.76
N ASP A 105 -11.50 -5.05 -15.55
CA ASP A 105 -10.64 -6.23 -15.46
C ASP A 105 -9.15 -5.99 -15.79
N ASN A 106 -8.82 -4.94 -16.57
CA ASN A 106 -7.43 -4.65 -16.96
C ASN A 106 -6.73 -3.63 -16.05
N TYR A 107 -7.49 -2.92 -15.21
CA TYR A 107 -6.97 -1.90 -14.28
C TYR A 107 -7.16 -2.31 -12.82
N TRP A 108 -7.81 -3.45 -12.56
CA TRP A 108 -8.23 -3.87 -11.24
C TRP A 108 -7.70 -5.27 -10.91
N ASP A 109 -6.65 -5.32 -10.08
CA ASP A 109 -6.12 -6.56 -9.50
C ASP A 109 -6.40 -6.57 -7.98
N PRO A 110 -7.46 -7.27 -7.51
CA PRO A 110 -7.81 -7.31 -6.10
C PRO A 110 -6.71 -7.96 -5.24
N ASP A 111 -5.88 -8.84 -5.80
CA ASP A 111 -4.76 -9.43 -5.06
C ASP A 111 -3.71 -8.35 -4.73
N TRP A 112 -3.55 -7.35 -5.60
CA TRP A 112 -2.67 -6.21 -5.38
C TRP A 112 -3.06 -5.40 -4.13
N ARG A 113 -4.38 -5.26 -3.89
CA ARG A 113 -4.95 -4.66 -2.68
C ARG A 113 -4.59 -5.46 -1.44
N ASP A 114 -4.91 -6.74 -1.46
CA ASP A 114 -4.76 -7.63 -0.31
C ASP A 114 -3.28 -7.75 0.09
N PHE A 115 -2.36 -7.83 -0.88
CA PHE A 115 -0.92 -7.83 -0.60
C PHE A 115 -0.43 -6.52 0.01
N THR A 116 -0.94 -5.38 -0.48
CA THR A 116 -0.57 -4.06 0.04
C THR A 116 -1.10 -3.89 1.45
N GLY A 117 -2.39 -4.16 1.68
CA GLY A 117 -3.05 -4.06 2.99
C GLY A 117 -2.41 -4.98 4.03
N THR A 118 -2.10 -6.23 3.66
CA THR A 118 -1.39 -7.17 4.55
C THR A 118 -0.02 -6.64 4.95
N THR A 119 0.72 -6.04 4.01
CA THR A 119 2.04 -5.45 4.31
C THR A 119 1.92 -4.27 5.27
N LEU A 120 0.88 -3.45 5.12
CA LEU A 120 0.59 -2.33 6.03
C LEU A 120 0.19 -2.79 7.43
N ILE A 121 -0.58 -3.88 7.54
CA ILE A 121 -0.88 -4.54 8.83
C ILE A 121 0.42 -5.00 9.48
N MET A 122 1.30 -5.69 8.75
CA MET A 122 2.60 -6.12 9.29
C MET A 122 3.43 -4.93 9.80
N ALA A 123 3.45 -3.82 9.06
CA ALA A 123 4.16 -2.61 9.49
C ALA A 123 3.61 -2.07 10.83
N LEU A 124 2.29 -2.05 10.98
CA LEU A 124 1.62 -1.59 12.19
C LEU A 124 1.85 -2.52 13.39
N GLU A 125 1.82 -3.84 13.18
CA GLU A 125 2.00 -4.83 14.24
C GLU A 125 3.47 -4.97 14.68
N GLU A 126 4.41 -4.99 13.73
CA GLU A 126 5.83 -5.23 14.03
C GLU A 126 6.56 -3.95 14.45
N PHE A 127 6.18 -2.79 13.88
CA PHE A 127 6.89 -1.52 14.09
C PHE A 127 6.04 -0.36 14.65
N PRO A 128 5.06 -0.59 15.56
CA PRO A 128 4.14 0.45 16.03
C PRO A 128 4.84 1.57 16.81
N LYS A 129 6.05 1.31 17.33
CA LYS A 129 6.84 2.30 18.08
C LYS A 129 7.63 3.24 17.18
N LEU A 130 7.87 2.84 15.92
CA LEU A 130 8.57 3.67 14.94
C LEU A 130 7.61 4.59 14.19
N ILE A 131 6.41 4.10 13.90
CA ILE A 131 5.37 4.84 13.17
C ILE A 131 4.72 5.87 14.12
N SER A 132 4.56 7.10 13.66
CA SER A 132 3.85 8.17 14.37
C SER A 132 2.39 7.83 14.62
N LYS A 133 1.81 8.43 15.67
CA LYS A 133 0.41 8.16 16.03
C LYS A 133 -0.59 8.61 14.97
N SER A 134 -0.29 9.69 14.23
CA SER A 134 -1.11 10.14 13.10
C SER A 134 -1.13 9.10 11.99
N VAL A 135 0.03 8.57 11.58
CA VAL A 135 0.11 7.56 10.52
C VAL A 135 -0.51 6.23 10.96
N GLN A 136 -0.35 5.84 12.24
CA GLN A 136 -1.08 4.68 12.79
C GLN A 136 -2.60 4.83 12.68
N GLN A 137 -3.13 6.02 12.98
CA GLN A 137 -4.57 6.27 12.87
C GLN A 137 -5.04 6.23 11.41
N LEU A 138 -4.30 6.84 10.50
CA LEU A 138 -4.57 6.78 9.06
C LEU A 138 -4.57 5.35 8.53
N LEU A 139 -3.60 4.53 8.97
CA LEU A 139 -3.52 3.12 8.62
C LEU A 139 -4.76 2.35 9.09
N LEU A 140 -5.16 2.52 10.35
CA LEU A 140 -6.33 1.85 10.91
C LEU A 140 -7.63 2.24 10.18
N GLU A 141 -7.80 3.52 9.88
CA GLU A 141 -8.96 4.01 9.11
C GLU A 141 -8.96 3.46 7.68
N SER A 142 -7.80 3.49 7.00
CA SER A 142 -7.66 2.93 5.65
C SER A 142 -7.93 1.42 5.62
N LEU A 143 -7.45 0.67 6.61
CA LEU A 143 -7.69 -0.78 6.72
C LEU A 143 -9.15 -1.07 7.03
N HIS A 144 -9.78 -0.30 7.92
CA HIS A 144 -11.21 -0.43 8.20
C HIS A 144 -12.04 -0.23 6.93
N ASN A 145 -11.79 0.85 6.19
CA ASN A 145 -12.50 1.15 4.97
C ASN A 145 -12.23 0.11 3.88
N ALA A 146 -11.01 -0.44 3.84
CA ALA A 146 -10.67 -1.51 2.92
C ALA A 146 -11.47 -2.78 3.20
N THR A 147 -11.52 -3.21 4.46
CA THR A 147 -12.34 -4.34 4.92
C THR A 147 -13.82 -4.11 4.69
N LYS A 148 -14.30 -2.88 4.94
CA LYS A 148 -15.71 -2.54 4.71
C LYS A 148 -16.06 -2.65 3.22
N GLY A 149 -15.18 -2.20 2.34
CA GLY A 149 -15.32 -2.38 0.90
C GLY A 149 -15.40 -3.86 0.49
N ASP A 150 -14.57 -4.71 1.09
CA ASP A 150 -14.54 -6.14 0.80
C ASP A 150 -15.84 -6.87 1.16
N GLU A 151 -16.60 -6.39 2.16
CA GLU A 151 -17.94 -6.93 2.48
C GLU A 151 -18.90 -6.83 1.29
N TYR A 152 -18.69 -5.86 0.40
CA TYR A 152 -19.52 -5.65 -0.77
C TYR A 152 -18.93 -6.27 -2.05
N ARG A 153 -17.75 -6.90 -1.98
CA ARG A 153 -17.08 -7.55 -3.13
C ARG A 153 -17.98 -8.58 -3.83
N PHE A 154 -18.91 -9.19 -3.09
CA PHE A 154 -19.89 -10.12 -3.64
C PHE A 154 -21.20 -9.41 -3.97
N GLY A 155 -21.26 -8.83 -5.17
CA GLY A 155 -22.36 -7.98 -5.55
C GLY A 155 -23.66 -8.72 -5.89
N ASN A 156 -23.55 -9.95 -6.34
CA ASN A 156 -24.70 -10.79 -6.62
C ASN A 156 -24.47 -12.24 -6.22
N LEU A 157 -25.50 -12.87 -5.65
CA LEU A 157 -25.55 -14.31 -5.40
C LEU A 157 -26.16 -15.08 -6.59
N ASP A 158 -26.73 -14.37 -7.57
CA ASP A 158 -27.24 -14.93 -8.81
C ASP A 158 -26.06 -15.23 -9.77
N PRO A 159 -25.84 -16.51 -10.13
CA PRO A 159 -24.74 -16.90 -11.01
C PRO A 159 -24.87 -16.36 -12.45
N ASN A 160 -26.01 -15.75 -12.80
CA ASN A 160 -26.25 -15.15 -14.12
C ASN A 160 -26.05 -13.63 -14.15
N LYS A 161 -25.64 -13.02 -13.02
CA LYS A 161 -25.40 -11.59 -12.92
C LYS A 161 -23.96 -11.34 -12.55
N ASP A 162 -23.44 -10.20 -13.00
CA ASP A 162 -22.12 -9.74 -12.60
C ASP A 162 -22.07 -9.62 -11.08
N ASN A 163 -21.07 -10.26 -10.49
CA ASN A 163 -20.85 -10.27 -9.05
C ASN A 163 -19.80 -9.22 -8.64
N LEU A 164 -19.19 -8.50 -9.59
CA LEU A 164 -18.22 -7.45 -9.35
C LEU A 164 -18.89 -6.08 -9.53
N TYR A 165 -19.14 -5.38 -8.42
CA TYR A 165 -19.58 -3.99 -8.52
C TYR A 165 -18.39 -3.03 -8.68
N PRO A 166 -18.44 -2.07 -9.61
CA PRO A 166 -17.32 -1.16 -9.93
C PRO A 166 -16.83 -0.20 -8.83
N ALA A 167 -17.39 -0.21 -7.61
CA ALA A 167 -17.15 0.83 -6.61
C ALA A 167 -16.67 0.34 -5.23
N HIS A 168 -16.38 -0.95 -5.05
CA HIS A 168 -16.30 -1.55 -3.70
C HIS A 168 -14.96 -1.53 -3.01
N SER A 169 -14.04 -0.61 -3.33
CA SER A 169 -12.71 -0.68 -2.74
C SER A 169 -11.96 0.65 -2.60
N ASN A 170 -12.62 1.77 -2.90
CA ASN A 170 -12.06 3.10 -2.68
C ASN A 170 -12.67 3.72 -1.40
N PRO A 171 -11.97 3.78 -0.25
CA PRO A 171 -12.39 4.49 0.96
C PRO A 171 -12.97 5.89 0.78
N ILE A 172 -12.65 6.60 -0.30
CA ILE A 172 -13.18 7.94 -0.56
C ILE A 172 -14.63 7.89 -1.13
N SER A 173 -15.16 6.72 -1.50
CA SER A 173 -16.42 6.60 -2.22
C SER A 173 -17.70 6.64 -1.36
N GLU A 174 -17.61 6.81 -0.04
CA GLU A 174 -18.80 6.91 0.84
C GLU A 174 -19.82 7.95 0.32
N GLU A 175 -19.39 9.01 -0.36
CA GLU A 175 -20.31 10.06 -0.84
C GLU A 175 -20.95 9.82 -2.22
N LYS A 176 -20.54 8.82 -3.02
CA LYS A 176 -20.89 8.82 -4.46
C LYS A 176 -21.29 7.49 -5.11
N CYS A 177 -21.58 6.44 -4.35
CA CYS A 177 -22.02 5.19 -4.94
C CYS A 177 -23.54 4.97 -4.73
N PRO A 178 -24.35 4.82 -5.81
CA PRO A 178 -25.82 4.68 -5.71
C PRO A 178 -26.30 3.42 -4.97
N ALA A 179 -25.40 2.46 -4.70
CA ALA A 179 -25.66 1.26 -3.91
C ALA A 179 -25.67 1.51 -2.39
N TRP A 180 -25.43 2.75 -1.94
CA TRP A 180 -25.26 3.12 -0.54
C TRP A 180 -26.45 3.93 0.04
N ASN A 181 -27.55 4.03 -0.72
CA ASN A 181 -28.84 4.56 -0.27
C ASN A 181 -29.89 3.46 -0.12
#